data_AF-A0A3E4UGZ2-F1
#
_entry.id   AF-A0A3E4UGZ2-F1
#
_cell.length_a   1.000
_cell.length_b   1.000
_cell.length_c   1.000
_cell.angle_alpha   90.00
_cell.angle_beta   90.00
_cell.angle_gamma   90.00
#
_symmetry.space_group_name_H-M   'P 1'
#
loop_
_entity.id
_entity.type
_entity.pdbx_description
1 polymer ?
#
loop_
_entity_poly.entity_id
_entity_poly.type
_entity_poly.pdbx_seq_one_letter_code
_entity_poly.pdbx_strand_id
1 'polypeptide(L)'
;MLIDLTVEVTPKAAADAQGNEKKALAGHLGTHFDVMDREFPLEYVKRKGLVFDVSQVSGRDIESGDIFLDRVEAGMFVAFFTGFLERTGYGTPVYFKEHPQLSDELIDRLLDRGVSIIGIDCAGIRRGAEHTPKDQYCADRNTFVVENLCGLSRLLEGEMATEATIYTFPVRFKGMTGLPCRVAGER
;
A
#
# COMPACT_ATOMS: atom_id res chain seq x y z
N MET A 1 15.01 0.42 -15.05
CA MET A 1 14.28 1.66 -15.45
C MET A 1 13.36 2.06 -14.31
N LEU A 2 13.24 3.34 -13.96
CA LEU A 2 12.33 3.76 -12.89
C LEU A 2 10.87 3.77 -13.36
N ILE A 3 10.00 3.18 -12.56
CA ILE A 3 8.54 3.19 -12.70
C ILE A 3 7.98 4.02 -11.55
N ASP A 4 7.18 5.03 -11.89
CA ASP A 4 6.45 5.81 -10.90
C ASP A 4 5.31 4.98 -10.33
N LEU A 5 5.28 4.82 -9.00
CA LEU A 5 4.24 4.09 -8.28
C LEU A 5 3.31 5.03 -7.49
N THR A 6 3.44 6.34 -7.74
CA THR A 6 2.67 7.39 -7.07
C THR A 6 1.45 7.75 -7.90
N VAL A 7 0.25 7.64 -7.33
CA VAL A 7 -0.98 8.06 -8.01
C VAL A 7 -0.96 9.57 -8.25
N GLU A 8 -1.35 9.98 -9.45
CA GLU A 8 -1.54 11.40 -9.76
C GLU A 8 -2.80 11.92 -9.04
N VAL A 9 -2.64 12.98 -8.25
CA VAL A 9 -3.76 13.64 -7.58
C VAL A 9 -4.06 14.97 -8.28
N THR A 10 -5.06 14.96 -9.17
CA THR A 10 -5.58 16.19 -9.79
C THR A 10 -6.41 17.01 -8.79
N PRO A 11 -6.67 18.31 -9.03
CA PRO A 11 -7.55 19.09 -8.16
C PRO A 11 -8.94 18.49 -7.98
N LYS A 12 -9.49 17.88 -9.04
CA LYS A 12 -10.76 17.14 -8.98
C LYS A 12 -10.63 15.91 -8.09
N ALA A 13 -9.61 15.08 -8.31
CA ALA A 13 -9.40 13.87 -7.51
C ALA A 13 -9.16 14.19 -6.03
N ALA A 14 -8.49 15.31 -5.72
CA ALA A 14 -8.33 15.79 -4.35
C ALA A 14 -9.67 16.16 -3.70
N ALA A 15 -10.53 16.90 -4.40
CA ALA A 15 -11.85 17.26 -3.91
C ALA A 15 -12.75 16.02 -3.73
N ASP A 16 -12.74 15.10 -4.70
CA ASP A 16 -13.50 13.85 -4.65
C ASP A 16 -13.02 12.97 -3.47
N ALA A 17 -11.70 12.84 -3.28
CA ALA A 17 -11.12 12.11 -2.15
C ALA A 17 -11.49 12.74 -0.80
N GLN A 18 -11.42 14.06 -0.64
CA GLN A 18 -11.83 14.73 0.59
C GLN A 18 -13.32 14.56 0.91
N GLY A 19 -14.17 14.48 -0.12
CA GLY A 19 -15.60 14.21 0.04
C GLY A 19 -15.92 12.77 0.46
N ASN A 20 -15.07 11.83 0.06
CA ASN A 20 -15.27 10.39 0.29
C ASN A 20 -14.49 9.83 1.48
N GLU A 21 -13.36 10.46 1.84
CA GLU A 21 -12.44 10.02 2.89
C GLU A 21 -12.06 11.19 3.81
N LYS A 22 -12.54 11.14 5.06
CA LYS A 22 -12.36 12.23 6.03
C LYS A 22 -10.89 12.43 6.43
N LYS A 23 -10.06 11.39 6.29
CA LYS A 23 -8.64 11.42 6.65
C LYS A 23 -7.73 12.10 5.63
N ALA A 24 -8.20 12.48 4.45
CA ALA A 24 -7.37 13.16 3.45
C ALA A 24 -6.65 14.41 4.00
N LEU A 25 -7.27 15.11 4.97
CA LEU A 25 -6.71 16.28 5.65
C LEU A 25 -5.64 15.95 6.72
N ALA A 26 -5.52 14.68 7.12
CA ALA A 26 -4.52 14.16 8.05
C ALA A 26 -3.30 13.52 7.34
N GLY A 27 -3.13 13.81 6.04
CA GLY A 27 -2.01 13.35 5.21
C GLY A 27 -2.24 12.05 4.44
N HIS A 28 -3.48 11.56 4.40
CA HIS A 28 -3.90 10.33 3.71
C HIS A 28 -4.34 10.58 2.26
N LEU A 29 -3.94 11.70 1.66
CA LEU A 29 -4.31 12.06 0.28
C LEU A 29 -3.27 11.53 -0.71
N GLY A 30 -3.75 10.87 -1.77
CA GLY A 30 -2.92 10.21 -2.77
C GLY A 30 -2.13 9.03 -2.21
N THR A 31 -1.00 8.72 -2.84
CA THR A 31 -0.06 7.74 -2.31
C THR A 31 0.60 8.30 -1.06
N HIS A 32 0.47 7.59 0.04
CA HIS A 32 0.96 8.01 1.34
C HIS A 32 1.48 6.82 2.13
N PHE A 33 2.25 7.12 3.16
CA PHE A 33 2.82 6.19 4.12
C PHE A 33 2.10 6.36 5.45
N ASP A 34 1.48 5.29 5.95
CA ASP A 34 0.78 5.29 7.24
C ASP A 34 1.78 5.16 8.38
N VAL A 35 2.30 6.30 8.82
CA VAL A 35 3.25 6.40 9.93
C VAL A 35 2.57 6.22 11.29
N MET A 36 1.26 6.45 11.35
CA MET A 36 0.45 6.35 12.55
C MET A 36 1.00 7.22 13.69
N ASP A 37 1.27 6.66 14.86
CA ASP A 37 1.90 7.36 15.99
C ASP A 37 3.43 7.19 16.05
N ARG A 38 4.04 6.66 14.98
CA ARG A 38 5.47 6.39 14.88
C ARG A 38 6.18 7.48 14.07
N GLU A 39 7.46 7.26 13.80
CA GLU A 39 8.25 8.06 12.86
C GLU A 39 8.70 7.18 11.68
N PHE A 40 8.80 7.77 10.50
CA PHE A 40 9.31 7.07 9.32
C PHE A 40 10.79 6.68 9.53
N PRO A 41 11.14 5.38 9.49
CA PRO A 41 12.54 4.98 9.63
C PRO A 41 13.29 5.25 8.32
N LEU A 42 14.34 6.10 8.36
CA LEU A 42 15.03 6.55 7.15
C LEU A 42 15.67 5.40 6.35
N GLU A 43 16.04 4.30 7.00
CA GLU A 43 16.53 3.09 6.34
C GLU A 43 15.47 2.39 5.46
N TYR A 44 14.18 2.75 5.60
CA TYR A 44 13.08 2.24 4.79
C TYR A 44 12.95 2.97 3.45
N VAL A 45 13.74 4.02 3.21
CA VAL A 45 13.75 4.77 1.94
C VAL A 45 14.02 3.85 0.74
N LYS A 46 14.82 2.81 0.91
CA LYS A 46 15.15 1.84 -0.13
C LYS A 46 15.00 0.43 0.41
N ARG A 47 14.07 -0.35 -0.15
CA ARG A 47 13.86 -1.75 0.22
C ARG A 47 13.93 -2.67 -0.99
N LYS A 48 14.40 -3.91 -0.77
CA LYS A 48 14.13 -5.01 -1.70
C LYS A 48 12.62 -5.23 -1.69
N GLY A 49 12.02 -5.20 -2.85
CA GLY A 49 10.59 -5.32 -3.07
C GLY A 49 10.22 -6.67 -3.66
N LEU A 50 9.06 -7.19 -3.27
CA LEU A 50 8.41 -8.31 -3.89
C LEU A 50 6.96 -7.91 -4.18
N VAL A 51 6.62 -7.79 -5.46
CA VAL A 51 5.28 -7.40 -5.91
C VAL A 51 4.55 -8.66 -6.35
N PHE A 52 3.32 -8.85 -5.88
CA PHE A 52 2.45 -9.96 -6.23
C PHE A 52 1.26 -9.48 -7.06
N ASP A 53 0.97 -10.17 -8.15
CA ASP A 53 -0.30 -10.04 -8.85
C ASP A 53 -1.36 -10.88 -8.13
N VAL A 54 -2.31 -10.21 -7.50
CA VAL A 54 -3.48 -10.81 -6.85
C VAL A 54 -4.79 -10.33 -7.50
N SER A 55 -4.72 -9.80 -8.72
CA SER A 55 -5.85 -9.21 -9.44
C SER A 55 -6.97 -10.21 -9.77
N GLN A 56 -6.66 -11.50 -9.73
CA GLN A 56 -7.62 -12.59 -9.93
C GLN A 56 -8.45 -12.91 -8.66
N VAL A 57 -8.02 -12.45 -7.48
CA VAL A 57 -8.72 -12.70 -6.22
C VAL A 57 -9.95 -11.78 -6.14
N SER A 58 -11.13 -12.37 -5.98
CA SER A 58 -12.39 -11.64 -5.89
C SER A 58 -13.40 -12.34 -4.98
N GLY A 59 -14.30 -11.56 -4.37
CA GLY A 59 -15.37 -12.08 -3.51
C GLY A 59 -14.93 -12.60 -2.13
N ARG A 60 -13.64 -12.54 -1.82
CA ARG A 60 -13.04 -12.89 -0.53
C ARG A 60 -11.81 -12.03 -0.25
N ASP A 61 -11.28 -12.14 0.97
CA ASP A 61 -9.99 -11.55 1.33
C ASP A 61 -8.84 -12.23 0.57
N ILE A 62 -7.75 -11.49 0.36
CA ILE A 62 -6.49 -12.03 -0.17
C ILE A 62 -5.79 -12.79 0.96
N GLU A 63 -5.47 -14.05 0.72
CA GLU A 63 -4.96 -14.99 1.72
C GLU A 63 -3.51 -15.39 1.44
N SER A 64 -2.82 -15.99 2.41
CA SER A 64 -1.44 -16.47 2.24
C SER A 64 -1.27 -17.48 1.10
N GLY A 65 -2.32 -18.21 0.73
CA GLY A 65 -2.32 -19.14 -0.41
C GLY A 65 -2.30 -18.46 -1.78
N ASP A 66 -2.57 -17.16 -1.86
CA ASP A 66 -2.59 -16.39 -3.11
C ASP A 66 -1.21 -15.82 -3.48
N ILE A 67 -0.20 -15.98 -2.62
CA ILE A 67 1.15 -15.45 -2.84
C ILE A 67 2.24 -16.49 -2.56
N PHE A 68 3.42 -16.26 -3.11
CA PHE A 68 4.62 -17.07 -2.81
C PHE A 68 5.26 -16.58 -1.50
N LEU A 69 4.61 -16.88 -0.38
CA LEU A 69 4.99 -16.41 0.94
C LEU A 69 6.40 -16.89 1.37
N ASP A 70 6.88 -18.00 0.82
CA ASP A 70 8.25 -18.53 0.99
C ASP A 70 9.34 -17.61 0.42
N ARG A 71 9.00 -16.74 -0.55
CA ARG A 71 9.92 -15.75 -1.13
C ARG A 71 10.02 -14.45 -0.32
N VAL A 72 9.15 -14.27 0.68
CA VAL A 72 9.15 -13.06 1.53
C VAL A 72 10.25 -13.19 2.58
N GLU A 73 11.18 -12.25 2.56
CA GLU A 73 12.27 -12.13 3.53
C GLU A 73 12.09 -10.91 4.44
N ALA A 74 12.75 -10.94 5.60
CA ALA A 74 12.75 -9.82 6.52
C ALA A 74 13.29 -8.53 5.88
N GLY A 75 12.66 -7.42 6.21
CA GLY A 75 13.05 -6.10 5.74
C GLY A 75 12.48 -5.73 4.37
N MET A 76 11.78 -6.61 3.66
CA MET A 76 11.24 -6.33 2.32
C MET A 76 10.10 -5.31 2.31
N PHE A 77 9.88 -4.70 1.14
CA PHE A 77 8.63 -4.08 0.74
C PHE A 77 7.78 -5.13 0.01
N VAL A 78 6.64 -5.52 0.56
CA VAL A 78 5.75 -6.50 -0.10
C VAL A 78 4.53 -5.78 -0.65
N ALA A 79 4.36 -5.81 -1.97
CA ALA A 79 3.29 -5.08 -2.65
C ALA A 79 2.23 -6.02 -3.23
N PHE A 80 0.97 -5.59 -3.19
CA PHE A 80 -0.16 -6.32 -3.74
C PHE A 80 -0.79 -5.52 -4.87
N PHE A 81 -0.70 -6.04 -6.09
CA PHE A 81 -1.42 -5.50 -7.23
C PHE A 81 -2.78 -6.20 -7.34
N THR A 82 -3.84 -5.45 -7.06
CA THR A 82 -5.23 -5.92 -7.20
C THR A 82 -5.86 -5.47 -8.51
N GLY A 83 -5.24 -4.49 -9.18
CA GLY A 83 -5.78 -3.76 -10.34
C GLY A 83 -6.96 -2.87 -10.00
N PHE A 84 -7.29 -2.67 -8.72
CA PHE A 84 -8.51 -1.97 -8.33
C PHE A 84 -8.44 -0.49 -8.66
N LEU A 85 -7.32 0.17 -8.35
CA LEU A 85 -7.06 1.57 -8.73
C LEU A 85 -7.21 1.79 -10.25
N GLU A 86 -6.65 0.90 -11.07
CA GLU A 86 -6.71 1.01 -12.53
C GLU A 86 -8.15 0.87 -13.05
N ARG A 87 -8.96 -0.02 -12.46
CA ARG A 87 -10.35 -0.27 -12.87
C ARG A 87 -11.31 0.85 -12.45
N THR A 88 -11.16 1.39 -11.24
CA THR A 88 -12.16 2.31 -10.67
C THR A 88 -11.73 3.77 -10.68
N GLY A 89 -10.42 4.02 -10.79
CA GLY A 89 -9.83 5.35 -10.63
C GLY A 89 -9.81 5.83 -9.18
N TYR A 90 -8.79 6.65 -8.86
CA TYR A 90 -8.64 7.28 -7.55
C TYR A 90 -9.76 8.29 -7.28
N GLY A 91 -10.15 8.44 -6.01
CA GLY A 91 -11.10 9.47 -5.59
C GLY A 91 -12.58 9.05 -5.63
N THR A 92 -12.92 7.94 -6.30
CA THR A 92 -14.32 7.53 -6.49
C THR A 92 -14.92 6.87 -5.23
N PRO A 93 -16.25 6.93 -5.02
CA PRO A 93 -16.88 6.24 -3.89
C PRO A 93 -16.66 4.73 -3.89
N VAL A 94 -16.65 4.11 -5.07
CA VAL A 94 -16.36 2.66 -5.23
C VAL A 94 -14.93 2.38 -4.79
N TYR A 95 -13.97 3.24 -5.16
CA TYR A 95 -12.57 3.08 -4.79
C TYR A 95 -12.35 3.02 -3.27
N PHE A 96 -13.04 3.86 -2.50
CA PHE A 96 -12.89 3.90 -1.04
C PHE A 96 -13.72 2.86 -0.27
N LYS A 97 -14.77 2.29 -0.88
CA LYS A 97 -15.71 1.41 -0.16
C LYS A 97 -15.59 -0.06 -0.51
N GLU A 98 -15.20 -0.37 -1.74
CA GLU A 98 -15.34 -1.71 -2.30
C GLU A 98 -14.00 -2.36 -2.65
N HIS A 99 -12.88 -1.74 -2.28
CA HIS A 99 -11.55 -2.28 -2.60
C HIS A 99 -11.33 -3.67 -1.97
N PRO A 100 -10.53 -4.54 -2.61
CA PRO A 100 -10.04 -5.77 -1.99
C PRO A 100 -9.24 -5.46 -0.71
N GLN A 101 -9.17 -6.45 0.19
CA GLN A 101 -8.48 -6.34 1.47
C GLN A 101 -7.70 -7.64 1.75
N LEU A 102 -6.67 -7.54 2.59
CA LEU A 102 -5.88 -8.68 3.02
C LEU A 102 -6.56 -9.38 4.21
N SER A 103 -6.46 -10.70 4.29
CA SER A 103 -6.92 -11.44 5.45
C SER A 103 -6.06 -11.11 6.67
N ASP A 104 -6.63 -11.27 7.88
CA ASP A 104 -5.85 -11.04 9.12
C ASP A 104 -4.67 -12.01 9.20
N GLU A 105 -4.89 -13.25 8.77
CA GLU A 105 -3.86 -14.29 8.73
C GLU A 105 -2.69 -13.88 7.82
N LEU A 106 -2.96 -13.37 6.61
CA LEU A 106 -1.90 -12.92 5.72
C LEU A 106 -1.11 -11.76 6.32
N ILE A 107 -1.80 -10.78 6.93
CA ILE A 107 -1.11 -9.67 7.59
C ILE A 107 -0.20 -10.19 8.71
N ASP A 108 -0.70 -11.07 9.58
CA ASP A 108 0.09 -11.66 10.66
C ASP A 108 1.32 -12.42 10.13
N ARG A 109 1.18 -13.17 9.02
CA ARG A 109 2.30 -13.88 8.38
C ARG A 109 3.37 -12.95 7.82
N LEU A 110 2.99 -11.78 7.30
CA LEU A 110 3.94 -10.77 6.82
C LEU A 110 4.68 -10.11 7.98
N LEU A 111 3.98 -9.84 9.09
CA LEU A 111 4.55 -9.31 10.32
C LEU A 111 5.54 -10.30 10.95
N ASP A 112 5.18 -11.58 11.04
CA ASP A 112 6.04 -12.66 11.55
C ASP A 112 7.34 -12.80 10.74
N ARG A 113 7.30 -12.45 9.45
CA ARG A 113 8.47 -12.43 8.57
C ARG A 113 9.29 -11.15 8.69
N GLY A 114 8.85 -10.16 9.44
CA GLY A 114 9.54 -8.89 9.60
C GLY A 114 9.54 -8.03 8.34
N VAL A 115 8.45 -8.05 7.57
CA VAL A 115 8.26 -7.15 6.42
C VAL A 115 8.36 -5.68 6.89
N SER A 116 9.06 -4.84 6.12
CA SER A 116 9.18 -3.41 6.46
C SER A 116 7.93 -2.63 6.05
N ILE A 117 7.46 -2.85 4.83
CA ILE A 117 6.36 -2.09 4.24
C ILE A 117 5.43 -3.05 3.49
N ILE A 118 4.13 -2.91 3.73
CA ILE A 118 3.07 -3.54 2.95
C ILE A 118 2.51 -2.47 1.99
N GLY A 119 2.67 -2.68 0.69
CA GLY A 119 2.16 -1.79 -0.34
C GLY A 119 0.89 -2.32 -0.99
N ILE A 120 -0.07 -1.45 -1.31
CA ILE A 120 -1.29 -1.85 -2.03
C ILE A 120 -1.79 -0.76 -2.98
N ASP A 121 -2.41 -1.16 -4.10
CA ASP A 121 -3.09 -0.27 -5.04
C ASP A 121 -4.56 0.02 -4.66
N CYS A 122 -4.83 0.09 -3.36
CA CYS A 122 -6.14 0.32 -2.75
C CYS A 122 -6.05 1.44 -1.70
N ALA A 123 -7.20 1.91 -1.22
CA ALA A 123 -7.32 2.84 -0.09
C ALA A 123 -7.14 2.18 1.28
N GLY A 124 -6.48 1.01 1.32
CA GLY A 124 -6.03 0.34 2.52
C GLY A 124 -5.99 -1.17 2.45
N ILE A 125 -5.28 -1.77 3.41
CA ILE A 125 -5.13 -3.22 3.52
C ILE A 125 -6.32 -3.88 4.20
N ARG A 126 -7.13 -3.09 4.94
CA ARG A 126 -8.42 -3.44 5.53
C ARG A 126 -9.42 -2.31 5.30
N ARG A 127 -10.71 -2.58 5.52
CA ARG A 127 -11.79 -1.62 5.26
C ARG A 127 -12.53 -1.17 6.51
N GLY A 128 -13.25 -0.07 6.36
CA GLY A 128 -14.24 0.40 7.33
C GLY A 128 -13.65 0.56 8.73
N ALA A 129 -14.31 -0.05 9.73
CA ALA A 129 -13.89 0.04 11.13
C ALA A 129 -12.57 -0.67 11.42
N GLU A 130 -12.12 -1.59 10.56
CA GLU A 130 -10.91 -2.38 10.76
C GLU A 130 -9.66 -1.73 10.18
N HIS A 131 -9.81 -0.78 9.26
CA HIS A 131 -8.70 -0.10 8.57
C HIS A 131 -7.72 0.52 9.58
N THR A 132 -8.11 1.62 10.24
CA THR A 132 -7.18 2.37 11.12
C THR A 132 -6.55 1.53 12.24
N PRO A 133 -7.31 0.67 12.96
CA PRO A 133 -6.70 -0.20 13.97
C PRO A 133 -5.69 -1.17 13.39
N LYS A 134 -5.87 -1.63 12.14
CA LYS A 134 -4.94 -2.57 11.51
C LYS A 134 -3.64 -1.90 11.09
N ASP A 135 -3.66 -0.66 10.58
CA ASP A 135 -2.41 0.03 10.23
C ASP A 135 -1.59 0.32 11.49
N GLN A 136 -2.25 0.72 12.58
CA GLN A 136 -1.60 0.89 13.88
C GLN A 136 -1.00 -0.44 14.39
N TYR A 137 -1.75 -1.54 14.25
CA TYR A 137 -1.29 -2.88 14.62
C TYR A 137 -0.01 -3.29 13.87
N CYS A 138 0.10 -2.94 12.59
CA CYS A 138 1.32 -3.13 11.80
C CYS A 138 2.43 -2.19 12.29
N ALA A 139 2.14 -0.90 12.46
CA ALA A 139 3.12 0.11 12.88
C ALA A 139 3.75 -0.21 14.24
N ASP A 140 2.96 -0.75 15.18
CA ASP A 140 3.42 -1.23 16.49
C ASP A 140 4.47 -2.36 16.40
N ARG A 141 4.57 -3.01 15.24
CA ARG A 141 5.52 -4.10 14.94
C ARG A 141 6.60 -3.69 13.94
N ASN A 142 6.76 -2.38 13.67
CA ASN A 142 7.70 -1.80 12.71
C ASN A 142 7.45 -2.20 11.24
N THR A 143 6.23 -2.57 10.91
CA THR A 143 5.74 -2.76 9.53
C THR A 143 4.75 -1.65 9.21
N PHE A 144 4.90 -0.97 8.08
CA PHE A 144 4.06 0.16 7.74
C PHE A 144 3.28 -0.09 6.45
N VAL A 145 2.23 0.69 6.22
CA VAL A 145 1.40 0.57 5.01
C VAL A 145 1.72 1.71 4.06
N VAL A 146 1.78 1.39 2.76
CA VAL A 146 1.79 2.38 1.68
C VAL A 146 0.60 2.10 0.77
N GLU A 147 -0.32 3.04 0.72
CA GLU A 147 -1.59 2.90 0.03
C GLU A 147 -1.61 3.66 -1.30
N ASN A 148 -2.64 3.37 -2.10
CA ASN A 148 -2.92 4.06 -3.35
C ASN A 148 -1.73 4.01 -4.33
N LEU A 149 -1.01 2.89 -4.36
CA LEU A 149 0.05 2.67 -5.34
C LEU A 149 -0.53 2.56 -6.75
N CYS A 150 0.17 3.07 -7.74
CA CYS A 150 -0.13 2.87 -9.16
C CYS A 150 1.00 2.11 -9.85
N GLY A 151 0.83 1.74 -11.12
CA GLY A 151 1.93 1.26 -11.96
C GLY A 151 2.55 -0.09 -11.56
N LEU A 152 2.00 -0.80 -10.56
CA LEU A 152 2.50 -2.13 -10.15
C LEU A 152 2.41 -3.16 -11.28
N SER A 153 1.38 -3.08 -12.14
CA SER A 153 1.25 -3.88 -13.36
C SER A 153 2.47 -3.78 -14.29
N ARG A 154 3.10 -2.60 -14.34
CA ARG A 154 4.31 -2.34 -15.15
C ARG A 154 5.57 -2.94 -14.54
N LEU A 155 5.64 -3.10 -13.21
CA LEU A 155 6.73 -3.86 -12.58
C LEU A 155 6.57 -5.35 -12.85
N LEU A 156 5.33 -5.84 -12.75
CA LEU A 156 4.99 -7.25 -12.92
C LEU A 156 5.22 -7.74 -14.35
N GLU A 157 4.98 -6.91 -15.37
CA GLU A 157 5.12 -7.27 -16.78
C GLU A 157 4.35 -8.57 -17.16
N GLY A 158 3.23 -8.82 -16.47
CA GLY A 158 2.39 -10.02 -16.64
C GLY A 158 2.82 -11.25 -15.85
N GLU A 159 3.86 -11.15 -15.01
CA GLU A 159 4.28 -12.20 -14.09
C GLU A 159 3.41 -12.19 -12.82
N MET A 160 3.21 -13.37 -12.22
CA MET A 160 2.48 -13.50 -10.95
C MET A 160 3.21 -12.86 -9.76
N ALA A 161 4.54 -12.76 -9.84
CA ALA A 161 5.35 -12.10 -8.82
C ALA A 161 6.71 -11.68 -9.36
N THR A 162 7.17 -10.49 -9.00
CA THR A 162 8.46 -9.95 -9.44
C THR A 162 9.22 -9.31 -8.29
N GLU A 163 10.55 -9.39 -8.34
CA GLU A 163 11.41 -8.62 -7.44
C GLU A 163 11.72 -7.27 -8.06
N ALA A 164 11.80 -6.24 -7.21
CA ALA A 164 12.18 -4.89 -7.60
C ALA A 164 12.93 -4.21 -6.46
N THR A 165 13.61 -3.11 -6.74
CA THR A 165 14.00 -2.16 -5.70
C THR A 165 12.90 -1.11 -5.58
N ILE A 166 12.37 -0.92 -4.37
CA ILE A 166 11.33 0.10 -4.12
C ILE A 166 11.93 1.23 -3.31
N TYR A 167 11.66 2.46 -3.78
CA TYR A 167 12.06 3.68 -3.13
C TYR A 167 10.82 4.40 -2.59
N THR A 168 10.81 4.76 -1.32
CA THR A 168 9.69 5.41 -0.64
C THR A 168 10.18 6.68 0.06
N PHE A 169 9.65 7.84 -0.35
CA PHE A 169 10.05 9.14 0.17
C PHE A 169 8.85 9.88 0.77
N PRO A 170 8.47 9.60 2.03
CA PRO A 170 7.43 10.34 2.72
C PRO A 170 7.89 11.75 3.08
N VAL A 171 6.96 12.70 3.02
CA VAL A 171 7.21 14.05 3.51
C VAL A 171 7.31 14.02 5.04
N ARG A 172 8.27 14.76 5.60
CA ARG A 172 8.53 14.80 7.05
C ARG A 172 7.57 15.75 7.78
N PHE A 173 6.29 15.47 7.73
CA PHE A 173 5.28 16.19 8.52
C PHE A 173 5.22 15.66 9.95
N LYS A 174 4.96 16.56 10.91
CA LYS A 174 4.81 16.23 12.32
C LYS A 174 3.33 16.28 12.69
N GLY A 175 2.88 15.34 13.51
CA GLY A 175 1.50 15.29 14.02
C GLY A 175 0.46 14.81 13.00
N MET A 176 0.90 14.18 11.91
CA MET A 176 0.06 13.51 10.94
C MET A 176 0.26 12.00 11.05
N THR A 177 -0.82 11.24 10.87
CA THR A 177 -0.78 9.76 10.89
C THR A 177 -0.53 9.16 9.52
N GLY A 178 -0.79 9.91 8.45
CA GLY A 178 -0.39 9.57 7.08
C GLY A 178 0.57 10.62 6.55
N LEU A 179 1.56 10.19 5.79
CA LEU A 179 2.57 11.06 5.20
C LEU A 179 2.49 10.92 3.68
N PRO A 180 2.05 11.94 2.93
CA PRO A 180 2.11 11.91 1.47
C PRO A 180 3.53 11.56 1.03
N CYS A 181 3.67 10.68 0.05
CA CYS A 181 4.97 10.15 -0.32
C CYS A 181 5.14 9.95 -1.82
N ARG A 182 6.37 10.11 -2.30
CA ARG A 182 6.76 9.69 -3.65
C ARG A 182 7.28 8.26 -3.56
N VAL A 183 6.69 7.37 -4.35
CA VAL A 183 7.11 5.97 -4.45
C VAL A 183 7.52 5.68 -5.88
N ALA A 184 8.66 5.01 -6.05
CA ALA A 184 9.14 4.55 -7.34
C ALA A 184 9.70 3.13 -7.23
N GLY A 185 9.54 2.33 -8.29
CA GLY A 185 10.12 1.00 -8.40
C GLY A 185 11.19 0.94 -9.50
N GLU A 186 12.18 0.08 -9.31
CA GLU A 186 13.21 -0.22 -10.29
C GLU A 186 13.38 -1.74 -10.39
N ARG A 187 13.10 -2.28 -11.58
CA ARG A 187 13.43 -3.65 -11.96
C ARG A 187 14.81 -3.70 -12.60
#